data_AF-A0AAW0H967-F1
#
_entry.id   AF-A0AAW0H967-F1
#
_cell.length_a   1.000
_cell.length_b   1.000
_cell.length_c   1.000
_cell.angle_alpha   90.00
_cell.angle_beta   90.00
_cell.angle_gamma   90.00
#
_symmetry.space_group_name_H-M   'P 1'
#
loop_
_entity.id
_entity.type
_entity.pdbx_description
1 polymer ?
#
loop_
_entity_poly.entity_id
_entity_poly.type
_entity_poly.pdbx_seq_one_letter_code
_entity_poly.pdbx_strand_id
1 'polypeptide(L)' 'MFCEKAMELVRELHRAPEGQLPAFNEDGLRQVLEEMKALYEQNQSDVNEAKSAGRGNLIPTIRFRHCSLLRNQRCTVAYL' A
#
# COMPACT_ATOMS: atom_id res chain seq x y z
N MET A 1 -10.33 4.19 1.39
CA MET A 1 -10.03 2.80 1.01
C MET A 1 -8.51 2.67 0.93
N PHE A 2 -7.91 1.49 1.19
CA PHE A 2 -6.46 1.32 1.07
C PHE A 2 -5.98 1.61 -0.36
N CYS A 3 -4.73 2.01 -0.50
CA CYS A 3 -4.05 2.24 -1.77
C CYS A 3 -4.49 3.47 -2.57
N GLU A 4 -5.37 4.33 -2.04
CA GLU A 4 -5.79 5.56 -2.73
C GLU A 4 -4.62 6.54 -2.90
N LYS A 5 -3.77 6.69 -1.87
CA LYS A 5 -2.57 7.54 -1.94
C LYS A 5 -1.56 7.05 -2.97
N ALA A 6 -1.37 5.74 -3.07
CA ALA A 6 -0.49 5.17 -4.07
C ALA A 6 -1.06 5.35 -5.50
N MET A 7 -2.39 5.32 -5.65
CA MET A 7 -3.04 5.65 -6.92
C MET A 7 -2.94 7.12 -7.29
N GLU A 8 -2.93 8.05 -6.33
CA GLU A 8 -2.72 9.48 -6.59
C GLU A 8 -1.35 9.73 -7.24
N LEU A 9 -0.29 9.08 -6.77
CA LEU A 9 1.06 9.17 -7.36
C LEU A 9 1.08 8.77 -8.84
N VAL A 10 0.45 7.64 -9.19
CA VAL A 10 0.38 7.17 -10.58
C VAL A 10 -0.48 8.10 -11.45
N ARG A 11 -1.60 8.60 -10.92
CA ARG A 11 -2.48 9.53 -11.63
C ARG A 11 -1.80 10.87 -11.89
N GLU A 12 -0.94 11.33 -10.98
CA GLU A 12 -0.16 12.55 -11.15
C GLU A 12 0.74 12.45 -12.38
N LEU A 13 1.54 11.38 -12.49
CA LEU A 13 2.39 11.15 -13.66
C LEU A 13 1.58 10.96 -14.95
N HIS A 14 0.45 10.26 -14.88
CA HIS A 14 -0.39 10.04 -16.06
C HIS A 14 -1.01 11.33 -16.61
N ARG A 15 -1.26 12.33 -15.75
CA ARG A 15 -1.79 13.64 -16.16
C ARG A 15 -0.70 14.60 -16.62
N ALA A 16 0.57 14.31 -16.30
CA ALA A 16 1.68 15.14 -16.74
C ALA A 16 1.74 15.11 -18.29
N PRO A 17 1.81 16.28 -18.95
CA PRO A 17 2.03 16.35 -20.39
C PRO A 17 3.29 15.59 -20.80
N GLU A 18 3.31 15.05 -22.01
CA GLU A 18 4.45 14.28 -22.52
C GLU A 18 5.77 15.05 -22.37
N GLY A 19 6.78 14.38 -21.82
CA GLY A 19 8.11 14.95 -21.61
C GLY A 19 8.24 15.94 -20.45
N GLN A 20 7.17 16.21 -19.69
CA GLN A 20 7.26 17.00 -18.47
C GLN A 20 7.44 16.11 -17.24
N LEU A 21 8.45 16.43 -16.43
CA LEU A 21 8.68 15.81 -15.14
C LEU A 21 8.09 16.70 -14.03
N PRO A 22 6.97 16.29 -13.39
CA PRO A 22 6.44 17.05 -12.25
C PRO A 22 7.40 17.03 -11.06
N ALA A 23 7.14 17.88 -10.07
CA ALA A 23 7.90 17.89 -8.84
C ALA A 23 7.78 16.53 -8.12
N PHE A 24 8.86 16.12 -7.45
CA PHE A 24 8.86 14.88 -6.68
C PHE A 24 7.89 14.98 -5.49
N ASN A 25 6.95 14.04 -5.40
CA ASN A 25 5.89 14.03 -4.41
C ASN A 25 6.33 13.26 -3.16
N GLU A 26 7.25 13.85 -2.40
CA GLU A 26 7.80 13.27 -1.18
C GLU A 26 6.69 12.99 -0.14
N ASP A 27 5.74 13.92 0.00
CA ASP A 27 4.65 13.81 0.96
C ASP A 27 3.71 12.65 0.63
N GLY A 28 3.34 12.50 -0.64
CA GLY A 28 2.53 11.38 -1.11
C GLY A 28 3.25 10.05 -0.92
N LEU A 29 4.55 10.00 -1.23
CA LEU A 29 5.36 8.80 -1.00
C LEU A 29 5.42 8.42 0.48
N ARG A 30 5.66 9.39 1.37
CA ARG A 30 5.70 9.17 2.82
C ARG A 30 4.38 8.62 3.35
N GLN A 31 3.25 9.19 2.93
CA GLN A 31 1.91 8.72 3.32
C GLN A 31 1.67 7.26 2.88
N VAL A 32 2.12 6.87 1.68
CA VAL A 32 2.01 5.48 1.22
C VAL A 32 2.86 4.55 2.08
N LEU A 33 4.09 4.94 2.41
CA LEU A 33 4.98 4.13 3.27
C LEU A 33 4.44 3.99 4.69
N GLU A 34 3.83 5.03 5.25
CA GLU A 34 3.14 4.98 6.54
C GLU A 34 1.93 4.05 6.51
N GLU A 35 1.10 4.10 5.45
CA GLU A 35 0.00 3.16 5.27
C GLU A 35 0.53 1.72 5.17
N MET A 36 1.60 1.48 4.42
CA MET A 36 2.22 0.16 4.31
C MET A 36 2.73 -0.35 5.66
N LYS A 37 3.37 0.50 6.46
CA LYS A 37 3.82 0.13 7.81
C LYS A 37 2.65 -0.28 8.70
N ALA A 38 1.59 0.54 8.75
CA ALA A 38 0.40 0.25 9.55
C ALA A 38 -0.30 -1.04 9.09
N LEU A 39 -0.43 -1.27 7.78
CA LEU A 39 -0.98 -2.49 7.22
C LEU A 39 -0.14 -3.72 7.59
N TYR A 40 1.18 -3.62 7.51
CA TYR A 40 2.09 -4.71 7.85
C TYR A 40 1.99 -5.08 9.33
N GLU A 41 2.05 -4.11 10.23
CA GLU A 41 1.96 -4.33 11.69
C GLU A 41 0.64 -4.98 12.08
N GLN A 42 -0.48 -4.48 11.57
CA GLN A 42 -1.80 -5.08 11.82
C GLN A 42 -1.91 -6.48 11.23
N ASN A 43 -1.38 -6.70 10.03
CA ASN A 43 -1.40 -8.02 9.38
C ASN A 43 -0.54 -9.04 10.14
N GLN A 44 0.60 -8.61 10.68
CA GLN A 44 1.47 -9.46 11.50
C GLN A 44 0.77 -9.90 12.79
N SER A 45 0.01 -8.99 13.43
CA SER A 45 -0.83 -9.33 14.59
C SER A 45 -1.87 -10.39 14.24
N ASP A 46 -2.64 -10.19 13.16
CA ASP A 46 -3.67 -11.13 12.71
C ASP A 46 -3.06 -12.51 12.35
N VAL A 47 -1.88 -12.54 11.72
CA VAL A 47 -1.16 -13.78 11.41
C VAL A 47 -0.75 -14.52 12.68
N ASN A 48 -0.27 -13.81 13.71
CA ASN A 48 0.10 -14.42 14.97
C ASN A 48 -1.11 -15.04 15.66
N GLU A 49 -2.24 -14.34 15.69
CA GLU A 49 -3.50 -14.86 16.26
C GLU A 49 -4.06 -16.05 15.48
N ALA A 50 -4.02 -16.01 14.14
CA ALA A 50 -4.46 -17.11 13.30
C ALA A 50 -3.64 -18.38 13.56
N LYS A 51 -2.32 -18.24 13.80
CA LYS A 51 -1.41 -19.35 14.10
C LYS A 51 -1.54 -19.87 15.53
N SER A 52 -1.57 -18.99 16.53
CA SER A 52 -1.49 -19.37 17.95
C SER A 52 -2.85 -19.77 18.54
N ALA A 53 -3.93 -19.09 18.12
CA ALA A 53 -5.26 -19.29 18.65
C ALA A 53 -6.19 -20.05 17.68
N GLY A 54 -5.66 -20.56 16.57
CA GLY A 54 -6.43 -21.31 15.57
C GLY A 54 -7.53 -20.47 14.88
N ARG A 55 -7.41 -19.14 14.88
CA ARG A 55 -8.39 -18.20 14.30
C ARG A 55 -8.30 -18.15 12.76
N GLY A 56 -8.64 -19.26 12.11
CA GLY A 56 -8.65 -19.38 10.64
C GLY A 56 -9.59 -18.40 9.92
N ASN A 57 -10.57 -17.83 10.64
CA ASN A 57 -11.47 -16.79 10.12
C ASN A 57 -10.75 -15.47 9.80
N LEU A 58 -9.52 -15.25 10.27
CA LEU A 58 -8.72 -14.07 9.95
C LEU A 58 -8.01 -14.16 8.59
N ILE A 59 -7.92 -15.35 7.98
CA ILE A 59 -7.22 -15.58 6.71
C ILE A 59 -7.69 -14.65 5.58
N PRO A 60 -9.01 -14.41 5.37
CA PRO A 60 -9.47 -13.47 4.36
C PRO A 60 -8.97 -12.03 4.58
N THR A 61 -9.03 -11.54 5.82
CA THR A 61 -8.51 -10.22 6.20
C THR A 61 -7.00 -10.12 5.98
N ILE A 62 -6.27 -11.19 6.32
CA ILE A 62 -4.83 -11.25 6.12
C ILE A 62 -4.46 -11.13 4.63
N ARG A 63 -5.16 -11.89 3.78
CA ARG A 63 -4.99 -11.83 2.32
C ARG A 63 -5.35 -10.47 1.77
N PHE A 64 -6.42 -9.85 2.25
CA PHE A 64 -6.83 -8.52 1.84
C PHE A 64 -5.73 -7.48 2.12
N ARG A 65 -5.25 -7.42 3.37
CA ARG A 65 -4.14 -6.52 3.76
C ARG A 65 -2.87 -6.79 2.94
N HIS A 66 -2.54 -8.06 2.72
CA HIS A 66 -1.38 -8.45 1.92
C HIS A 66 -1.48 -7.98 0.46
N CYS A 67 -2.63 -8.15 -0.19
CA CYS A 67 -2.88 -7.64 -1.54
C CYS A 67 -2.78 -6.10 -1.58
N SER A 68 -3.27 -5.40 -0.57
CA SER A 68 -3.11 -3.93 -0.46
C SER A 68 -1.65 -3.51 -0.35
N LEU A 69 -0.82 -4.22 0.42
CA LEU A 69 0.63 -3.97 0.50
C LEU A 69 1.31 -4.13 -0.86
N LEU A 70 1.03 -5.22 -1.58
CA LEU A 70 1.58 -5.45 -2.92
C LEU A 70 1.13 -4.38 -3.92
N ARG A 71 -0.11 -3.89 -3.78
CA ARG A 71 -0.61 -2.81 -4.61
C ARG A 71 0.10 -1.48 -4.33
N ASN A 72 0.30 -1.14 -3.06
CA ASN A 72 1.07 0.04 -2.67
C ASN A 72 2.50 -0.04 -3.21
N GLN A 73 3.18 -1.18 -3.01
CA GLN A 73 4.52 -1.40 -3.56
C GLN A 73 4.56 -1.22 -5.08
N ARG A 74 3.62 -1.82 -5.81
CA ARG A 74 3.57 -1.71 -7.28
C ARG A 74 3.40 -0.27 -7.74
N CYS A 75 2.49 0.48 -7.11
CA CYS A 75 2.24 1.88 -7.45
C CYS A 75 3.43 2.77 -7.11
N THR A 76 4.07 2.57 -5.95
CA THR A 76 5.29 3.29 -5.57
C THR A 76 6.44 3.04 -6.55
N VAL A 77 6.70 1.77 -6.90
CA VAL A 77 7.78 1.43 -7.84
C VAL A 77 7.46 1.90 -9.26
N ALA A 78 6.19 1.98 -9.65
CA ALA A 78 5.82 2.53 -10.95
C ALA A 78 5.87 4.07 -11.00
N TYR A 79 5.83 4.74 -9.85
CA TYR A 79 5.97 6.19 -9.74
C TYR A 79 7.44 6.65 -9.79
N LEU A 80 8.35 5.81 -9.29
CA LEU A 80 9.80 6.04 -9.30
C LEU A 80 10.43 5.60 -10.63
#